data_AF-A0A918PFW9-F1
#
_entry.id   AF-A0A918PFW9-F1
#
_cell.length_a   1.000
_cell.length_b   1.000
_cell.length_c   1.000
_cell.angle_alpha   90.00
_cell.angle_beta   90.00
_cell.angle_gamma   90.00
#
_symmetry.space_group_name_H-M   'P 1'
#
loop_
_entity.id
_entity.type
_entity.pdbx_description
1 polymer ?
#
loop_
_entity_poly.entity_id
_entity_poly.type
_entity_poly.pdbx_seq_one_letter_code
_entity_poly.pdbx_strand_id
1 'polypeptide(L)'
;MSGDVPLRILASAEAERWIARLRERHGPLMFHQSGGCCDGSAPMCFVAGEFRVGGQDVLLGRLTGDTPVWIGAAQFEYWRHTQVTIDVVPGRGAGMSLEAPEGVRFVIRSRVFTDAECAALEAAGEPLRGDAPAEPSDGPSASDSALGVQRPRG
;
A
#
# COMPACT_ATOMS: atom_id res chain seq x y z
N MET A 1 -16.75 -7.67 -25.01
CA MET A 1 -15.34 -7.29 -24.85
C MET A 1 -15.06 -7.28 -23.37
N SER A 2 -14.33 -8.27 -22.85
CA SER A 2 -13.81 -8.18 -21.49
C SER A 2 -12.61 -7.23 -21.59
N GLY A 3 -12.86 -5.93 -21.43
CA GLY A 3 -11.78 -4.98 -21.22
C GLY A 3 -11.18 -5.28 -19.85
N ASP A 4 -9.85 -5.29 -19.75
CA ASP A 4 -9.18 -5.48 -18.47
C ASP A 4 -9.66 -4.44 -17.46
N VAL A 5 -9.86 -4.88 -16.22
CA VAL A 5 -10.25 -3.99 -15.12
C VAL A 5 -9.11 -3.01 -14.87
N PRO A 6 -9.34 -1.69 -14.93
CA PRO A 6 -8.27 -0.71 -14.79
C PRO A 6 -7.71 -0.71 -13.36
N LEU A 7 -6.40 -0.45 -13.23
CA LEU A 7 -5.77 -0.29 -11.93
C LEU A 7 -6.26 1.00 -11.25
N ARG A 8 -6.60 0.90 -9.95
CA ARG A 8 -6.97 2.07 -9.13
C ARG A 8 -5.77 2.88 -8.67
N ILE A 9 -4.60 2.23 -8.55
CA ILE A 9 -3.36 2.85 -8.09
C ILE A 9 -2.22 2.56 -9.08
N LEU A 10 -1.43 3.59 -9.35
CA LEU A 10 -0.19 3.53 -10.10
C LEU A 10 0.91 4.27 -9.32
N ALA A 11 2.15 4.16 -9.79
CA ALA A 11 3.23 5.02 -9.36
C ALA A 11 3.99 5.58 -10.57
N SER A 12 4.52 6.79 -10.43
CA SER A 12 5.45 7.34 -11.42
C SER A 12 6.75 6.53 -11.41
N ALA A 13 7.50 6.56 -12.51
CA ALA A 13 8.79 5.88 -12.57
C ALA A 13 9.78 6.36 -11.50
N GLU A 14 9.66 7.62 -11.05
CA GLU A 14 10.49 8.15 -9.96
C GLU A 14 10.03 7.66 -8.59
N ALA A 15 8.72 7.62 -8.35
CA ALA A 15 8.17 7.05 -7.14
C ALA A 15 8.54 5.56 -7.01
N GLU A 16 8.46 4.77 -8.09
CA GLU A 16 8.86 3.36 -8.08
C GLU A 16 10.34 3.17 -7.67
N ARG A 17 11.24 4.05 -8.13
CA ARG A 17 12.66 4.02 -7.73
C ARG A 17 12.83 4.32 -6.25
N TRP A 18 12.10 5.30 -5.73
CA TRP A 18 12.15 5.63 -4.30
C TRP A 18 11.55 4.53 -3.43
N ILE A 19 10.43 3.94 -3.83
CA ILE A 19 9.83 2.79 -3.15
C ILE A 19 10.82 1.63 -3.09
N ALA A 20 11.48 1.29 -4.20
CA ALA A 20 12.51 0.25 -4.21
C ALA A 20 13.68 0.56 -3.26
N ARG A 21 14.18 1.80 -3.27
CA ARG A 21 15.29 2.24 -2.41
C ARG A 21 14.94 2.17 -0.92
N LEU A 22 13.75 2.65 -0.55
CA LEU A 22 13.27 2.60 0.82
C LEU A 22 13.06 1.14 1.26
N ARG A 23 12.54 0.29 0.37
CA ARG A 23 12.31 -1.13 0.66
C ARG A 23 13.62 -1.88 0.90
N GLU A 24 14.65 -1.58 0.13
CA GLU A 24 16.00 -2.14 0.34
C GLU A 24 16.56 -1.80 1.72
N ARG A 25 16.29 -0.58 2.21
CA ARG A 25 16.81 -0.10 3.50
C ARG A 25 15.98 -0.54 4.71
N HIS A 26 14.66 -0.56 4.55
CA HIS A 26 13.72 -0.69 5.67
C HIS A 26 12.94 -2.02 5.66
N GLY A 27 13.06 -2.83 4.61
CA GLY A 27 12.27 -4.05 4.42
C GLY A 27 10.91 -3.76 3.76
N PRO A 28 9.95 -4.69 3.85
CA PRO A 28 8.62 -4.54 3.24
C PRO A 28 7.95 -3.23 3.65
N LEU A 29 7.28 -2.56 2.71
CA LEU A 29 6.67 -1.24 2.91
C LEU A 29 5.15 -1.31 2.79
N MET A 30 4.47 -0.24 3.19
CA MET A 30 3.07 0.04 2.88
C MET A 30 2.84 1.54 2.71
N PHE A 31 1.80 1.90 1.97
CA PHE A 31 1.27 3.27 1.95
C PHE A 31 -0.08 3.35 2.65
N HIS A 32 -0.33 4.48 3.30
CA HIS A 32 -1.66 4.88 3.74
C HIS A 32 -1.98 6.30 3.29
N GLN A 33 -3.15 6.45 2.65
CA GLN A 33 -3.74 7.73 2.30
C GLN A 33 -4.89 8.02 3.27
N SER A 34 -4.63 8.89 4.24
CA SER A 34 -5.67 9.41 5.15
C SER A 34 -6.32 10.68 4.57
N GLY A 35 -7.52 11.02 5.05
CA GLY A 35 -8.29 12.22 4.64
C GLY A 35 -8.35 13.32 5.71
N GLY A 36 -7.23 13.62 6.40
CA GLY A 36 -7.18 14.55 7.54
C GLY A 36 -6.82 16.02 7.21
N CYS A 37 -7.30 16.97 8.03
CA CYS A 37 -7.25 18.42 7.79
C CYS A 37 -5.86 19.10 7.85
N CYS A 38 -4.85 18.51 8.52
CA CYS A 38 -3.57 19.21 8.73
C CYS A 38 -2.37 18.74 7.88
N ASP A 39 -2.43 17.54 7.28
CA ASP A 39 -1.43 17.02 6.30
C ASP A 39 -2.07 16.09 5.24
N GLY A 40 -3.39 15.84 5.32
CA GLY A 40 -4.05 14.66 4.77
C GLY A 40 -4.40 14.69 3.29
N SER A 41 -3.46 15.14 2.46
CA SER A 41 -3.48 14.92 1.01
C SER A 41 -2.26 14.18 0.49
N ALA A 42 -1.19 14.10 1.28
CA ALA A 42 0.01 13.35 0.91
C ALA A 42 -0.16 11.85 1.27
N PRO A 43 0.24 10.94 0.39
CA PRO A 43 0.31 9.53 0.72
C PRO A 43 1.54 9.31 1.61
N MET A 44 1.36 8.58 2.71
CA MET A 44 2.45 8.31 3.65
C MET A 44 2.98 6.90 3.48
N CYS A 45 4.31 6.77 3.47
CA CYS A 45 5.03 5.51 3.34
C CYS A 45 5.55 5.05 4.71
N PHE A 46 5.27 3.80 5.07
CA PHE A 46 5.66 3.16 6.34
C PHE A 46 6.30 1.80 6.08
N VAL A 47 6.98 1.24 7.09
CA VAL A 47 7.29 -0.21 7.08
C VAL A 47 5.97 -0.96 7.18
N ALA A 48 5.85 -2.07 6.46
CA ALA A 48 4.64 -2.89 6.47
C ALA A 48 4.28 -3.32 7.89
N GLY A 49 3.05 -2.99 8.32
CA GLY A 49 2.54 -3.31 9.65
C GLY A 49 2.77 -2.24 10.73
N GLU A 50 3.58 -1.20 10.48
CA GLU A 50 3.75 -0.10 11.45
C GLU A 50 2.54 0.84 11.50
N PHE A 51 1.85 1.01 10.38
CA PHE A 51 0.54 1.64 10.37
C PHE A 51 -0.55 0.57 10.49
N ARG A 52 -1.42 0.72 11.50
CA ARG A 52 -2.54 -0.21 11.69
C ARG A 52 -3.64 0.04 10.66
N VAL A 53 -3.75 -0.86 9.70
CA VAL A 53 -4.90 -0.95 8.78
C VAL A 53 -6.10 -1.50 9.55
N GLY A 54 -7.27 -0.85 9.44
CA GLY A 54 -8.54 -1.33 9.98
C GLY A 54 -9.58 -1.61 8.89
N GLY A 55 -10.76 -2.10 9.26
CA GLY A 55 -11.80 -2.48 8.28
C GLY A 55 -12.41 -1.33 7.51
N GLN A 56 -12.16 -0.10 7.95
CA GLN A 56 -12.51 1.10 7.19
C GLN A 56 -11.42 1.50 6.18
N ASP A 57 -10.30 0.81 6.12
CA ASP A 57 -9.30 1.02 5.08
C ASP A 57 -9.58 0.10 3.90
N VAL A 58 -9.44 0.66 2.70
CA VAL A 58 -9.68 0.01 1.41
C VAL A 58 -8.35 -0.14 0.69
N LEU A 59 -8.08 -1.33 0.16
CA LEU A 59 -6.89 -1.60 -0.64
C LEU A 59 -7.12 -1.07 -2.06
N LEU A 60 -6.37 -0.04 -2.46
CA LEU A 60 -6.40 0.45 -3.85
C LEU A 60 -5.63 -0.48 -4.80
N GLY A 61 -4.62 -1.18 -4.28
CA GLY A 61 -3.79 -2.10 -5.04
C GLY A 61 -2.38 -2.19 -4.45
N ARG A 62 -1.45 -2.74 -5.22
CA ARG A 62 -0.07 -2.99 -4.82
C ARG A 62 0.89 -2.42 -5.86
N LEU A 63 1.92 -1.73 -5.40
CA LEU A 63 3.00 -1.14 -6.20
C LEU A 63 4.25 -2.04 -6.20
N THR A 64 5.38 -1.57 -6.74
CA THR A 64 6.62 -2.37 -6.82
C THR A 64 7.02 -3.01 -5.49
N GLY A 65 7.55 -4.23 -5.59
CA GLY A 65 7.93 -5.03 -4.42
C GLY A 65 6.75 -5.42 -3.55
N ASP A 66 5.57 -5.54 -4.15
CA ASP A 66 4.35 -5.97 -3.47
C ASP A 66 3.93 -5.00 -2.35
N THR A 67 4.12 -3.69 -2.57
CA THR A 67 3.86 -2.64 -1.57
C THR A 67 2.37 -2.26 -1.59
N PRO A 68 1.55 -2.61 -0.58
CA PRO A 68 0.13 -2.29 -0.58
C PRO A 68 -0.13 -0.80 -0.35
N VAL A 69 -1.17 -0.27 -1.01
CA VAL A 69 -1.63 1.11 -0.86
C VAL A 69 -3.06 1.12 -0.31
N TRP A 70 -3.19 1.60 0.93
CA TRP A 70 -4.45 1.69 1.63
C TRP A 70 -4.99 3.11 1.64
N ILE A 71 -6.31 3.26 1.67
CA ILE A 71 -7.00 4.55 1.78
C ILE A 71 -8.20 4.42 2.73
N GLY A 72 -8.46 5.44 3.54
CA GLY A 72 -9.64 5.43 4.42
C GLY A 72 -10.96 5.47 3.63
N ALA A 73 -12.00 4.77 4.08
CA ALA A 73 -13.26 4.56 3.35
C ALA A 73 -13.95 5.87 2.91
N ALA A 74 -13.98 6.89 3.76
CA ALA A 74 -14.58 8.19 3.41
C ALA A 74 -13.81 8.88 2.27
N GLN A 75 -12.48 8.79 2.28
CA GLN A 75 -11.64 9.32 1.22
C GLN A 75 -11.76 8.47 -0.05
N PHE A 76 -11.85 7.16 0.09
CA PHE A 76 -12.09 6.25 -1.02
C PHE A 76 -13.41 6.56 -1.72
N GLU A 77 -14.49 6.81 -0.98
CA GLU A 77 -15.78 7.15 -1.58
C GLU A 77 -15.67 8.40 -2.47
N TYR A 78 -14.95 9.41 -2.00
CA TYR A 78 -14.71 10.62 -2.77
C TYR A 78 -13.80 10.39 -4.01
N TRP A 79 -12.90 9.41 -3.97
CA TRP A 79 -11.93 9.10 -5.04
C TRP A 79 -12.26 7.84 -5.83
N ARG A 80 -13.42 7.22 -5.61
CA ARG A 80 -13.79 5.92 -6.18
C ARG A 80 -13.76 5.90 -7.71
N HIS A 81 -13.98 7.06 -8.32
CA HIS A 81 -14.02 7.30 -9.76
C HIS A 81 -12.73 7.94 -10.30
N THR A 82 -11.63 7.89 -9.55
CA THR A 82 -10.33 8.38 -10.00
C THR A 82 -9.26 7.28 -10.00
N GLN A 83 -8.42 7.29 -11.03
CA GLN A 83 -7.14 6.60 -10.97
C GLN A 83 -6.18 7.46 -10.18
N VAL A 84 -5.59 6.88 -9.14
CA VAL A 84 -4.62 7.53 -8.28
C VAL A 84 -3.22 7.13 -8.74
N THR A 85 -2.30 8.09 -8.75
CA THR A 85 -0.88 7.84 -9.02
C THR A 85 -0.05 8.42 -7.88
N ILE A 86 0.75 7.58 -7.22
CA ILE A 86 1.79 8.05 -6.32
C ILE A 86 2.94 8.61 -7.16
N ASP A 87 3.27 9.88 -6.94
CA ASP A 87 4.45 10.52 -7.50
C ASP A 87 5.34 11.05 -6.37
N VAL A 88 6.52 11.57 -6.69
CA VAL A 88 7.49 12.07 -5.73
C VAL A 88 8.07 13.38 -6.23
N VAL A 89 8.27 14.32 -5.31
CA VAL A 89 8.85 15.63 -5.62
C VAL A 89 9.84 16.04 -4.54
N PRO A 90 10.81 16.92 -4.84
CA PRO A 90 11.68 17.51 -3.83
C PRO A 90 10.88 18.27 -2.76
N GLY A 91 11.33 18.19 -1.51
CA GLY A 91 10.84 18.97 -0.38
C GLY A 91 10.55 18.12 0.85
N ARG A 92 10.02 18.78 1.89
CA ARG A 92 9.79 18.14 3.19
C ARG A 92 8.58 17.20 3.12
N GLY A 93 8.79 15.91 3.37
CA GLY A 93 7.72 14.93 3.56
C GLY A 93 6.94 15.11 4.85
N ALA A 94 5.82 14.39 4.97
CA ALA A 94 5.10 14.30 6.24
C ALA A 94 6.02 13.68 7.30
N GLY A 95 6.00 14.21 8.54
CA GLY A 95 7.03 13.90 9.54
C GLY A 95 7.19 12.43 9.93
N MET A 96 6.17 11.60 9.68
CA MET A 96 6.19 10.16 9.96
C MET A 96 6.40 9.29 8.70
N SER A 97 6.54 9.89 7.51
CA SER A 97 6.73 9.16 6.25
C SER A 97 8.21 8.84 6.02
N LEU A 98 8.53 7.62 5.56
CA LEU A 98 9.90 7.11 5.46
C LEU A 98 10.82 7.91 4.53
N GLU A 99 10.28 8.57 3.51
CA GLU A 99 11.06 9.39 2.58
C GLU A 99 11.41 10.78 3.12
N ALA A 100 10.75 11.22 4.21
CA ALA A 100 10.91 12.58 4.72
C ALA A 100 12.37 12.97 5.08
N PRO A 101 13.21 12.07 5.65
CA PRO A 101 14.63 12.36 5.89
C PRO A 101 15.47 12.49 4.62
N GLU A 102 14.98 12.01 3.46
CA GLU A 102 15.71 11.99 2.19
C GLU A 102 15.54 13.29 1.38
N GLY A 103 14.78 14.26 1.90
CA GLY A 103 14.56 15.56 1.24
C GLY A 103 13.59 15.51 0.06
N VAL A 104 12.80 14.44 -0.04
CA VAL A 104 11.69 14.28 -0.98
C VAL A 104 10.38 14.06 -0.22
N ARG A 105 9.26 14.16 -0.93
CA ARG A 105 7.94 13.78 -0.42
C ARG A 105 7.14 13.06 -1.49
N PHE A 106 6.40 12.05 -1.11
CA PHE A 106 5.39 11.49 -2.00
C PHE A 106 4.18 12.44 -2.12
N VAL A 107 3.53 12.41 -3.28
CA VAL A 107 2.35 13.22 -3.60
C VAL A 107 1.36 12.38 -4.40
N ILE A 108 0.08 12.72 -4.32
CA ILE A 108 -0.95 12.14 -5.18
C ILE A 108 -1.11 12.99 -6.45
N ARG A 109 -1.14 12.30 -7.59
CA ARG A 109 -1.76 12.78 -8.83
C ARG A 109 -2.99 11.93 -9.11
N SER A 110 -3.93 12.48 -9.87
CA SER A 110 -5.12 11.72 -10.26
C SER A 110 -5.64 12.10 -11.63
N ARG A 111 -6.38 11.18 -12.22
CA ARG A 111 -7.28 11.43 -13.35
C ARG A 111 -8.63 10.80 -13.06
N VAL A 112 -9.68 11.31 -13.67
CA VAL A 112 -11.00 10.69 -13.64
C VAL A 112 -10.99 9.46 -14.55
N PHE A 113 -11.63 8.38 -14.11
CA PHE A 113 -11.89 7.22 -14.95
C PHE A 113 -12.91 7.56 -16.04
N THR A 114 -12.76 6.95 -17.21
CA THR A 114 -13.81 6.98 -18.23
C THR A 114 -15.02 6.16 -17.79
N ASP A 115 -16.18 6.38 -18.40
CA ASP A 115 -17.40 5.61 -18.09
C ASP A 115 -17.19 4.10 -18.27
N ALA A 116 -16.44 3.70 -19.30
CA ALA A 116 -16.10 2.29 -19.54
C ALA A 116 -15.20 1.71 -18.43
N GLU A 117 -14.26 2.49 -17.92
CA GLU A 117 -13.41 2.11 -16.80
C GLU A 117 -14.20 2.01 -15.49
N CYS A 118 -15.10 2.95 -15.22
CA CYS A 118 -16.03 2.88 -14.09
C CYS A 118 -16.90 1.62 -14.15
N ALA A 119 -17.52 1.34 -15.30
CA ALA A 119 -18.36 0.16 -15.49
C ALA A 119 -17.56 -1.15 -15.31
N ALA A 120 -16.31 -1.19 -15.79
CA ALA A 120 -15.43 -2.35 -15.58
C ALA A 120 -15.08 -2.55 -14.09
N LEU A 121 -14.83 -1.47 -13.35
CA LEU A 121 -14.58 -1.52 -11.91
C LEU A 121 -15.81 -1.96 -11.11
N GLU A 122 -16.99 -1.47 -11.46
CA GLU A 122 -18.25 -1.87 -10.84
C GLU A 122 -18.53 -3.35 -11.07
N ALA A 123 -18.31 -3.84 -12.30
CA ALA A 123 -18.46 -5.25 -12.64
C ALA A 123 -17.46 -6.16 -11.90
N ALA A 124 -16.28 -5.64 -11.55
CA ALA A 124 -15.26 -6.37 -10.79
C ALA A 124 -15.55 -6.44 -9.28
N GLY A 125 -16.47 -5.62 -8.76
CA GLY A 125 -16.87 -5.59 -7.36
C GLY A 125 -16.07 -4.62 -6.48
N GLU A 126 -16.41 -4.60 -5.20
CA GLU A 126 -15.76 -3.73 -4.21
C GLU A 126 -14.33 -4.20 -3.88
N PRO A 127 -13.37 -3.28 -3.69
CA PRO A 127 -12.02 -3.67 -3.30
C PRO A 127 -11.95 -4.27 -1.89
N LEU A 128 -10.86 -4.98 -1.62
CA LEU A 128 -10.56 -5.56 -0.32
C LEU A 128 -10.53 -4.48 0.78
N ARG A 129 -10.98 -4.85 1.99
CA ARG A 129 -10.90 -4.03 3.19
C ARG A 129 -9.93 -4.62 4.20
N GLY A 130 -9.37 -3.79 5.08
CA GLY A 130 -8.32 -4.19 6.03
C GLY A 130 -8.68 -5.33 6.98
N ASP A 131 -9.96 -5.48 7.33
CA ASP A 131 -10.45 -6.55 8.20
C ASP A 131 -10.93 -7.79 7.42
N ALA A 132 -10.79 -7.81 6.09
CA ALA A 132 -11.08 -9.00 5.31
C ALA A 132 -10.09 -10.12 5.69
N PRO A 133 -10.52 -11.40 5.75
CA PRO A 133 -9.63 -12.49 6.07
C PRO A 133 -8.43 -12.46 5.11
N ALA A 134 -7.22 -12.47 5.67
CA ALA A 134 -6.01 -12.59 4.87
C ALA A 134 -6.13 -13.87 4.03
N GLU A 135 -5.96 -13.75 2.71
CA GLU A 135 -5.74 -14.92 1.86
C GLU A 135 -4.64 -15.77 2.51
N PRO A 136 -4.82 -17.10 2.66
CA PRO A 136 -3.85 -17.94 3.31
C PRO A 136 -2.51 -17.80 2.59
N SER A 137 -1.51 -17.29 3.32
CA SER A 137 -0.14 -17.28 2.84
C SER A 137 0.37 -18.72 2.88
N ASP A 138 0.41 -19.38 1.72
CA ASP A 138 1.14 -20.64 1.54
C ASP A 138 2.65 -20.37 1.61
N GLY A 139 3.13 -20.13 2.83
CA GLY A 139 4.55 -20.06 3.18
C GLY A 139 4.91 -21.23 4.10
N PRO A 140 6.03 -21.92 3.89
CA PRO A 140 6.36 -23.10 4.68
C PRO A 140 6.59 -22.71 6.14
N SER A 141 5.83 -23.32 7.04
CA SER A 141 6.06 -23.30 8.48
C SER A 141 7.42 -23.94 8.76
N ALA A 142 8.43 -23.10 8.97
CA ALA A 142 9.71 -23.51 9.49
C ALA A 142 9.72 -23.25 11.00
N SER A 143 9.49 -24.30 11.79
CA SER A 143 10.26 -24.62 13.02
C SER A 143 9.54 -25.66 13.87
N ASP A 144 10.00 -26.91 13.78
CA ASP A 144 10.11 -27.72 14.99
C ASP A 144 11.61 -27.83 15.28
N SER A 145 12.13 -26.82 15.99
CA SER A 145 13.51 -26.79 16.46
C SER A 145 13.62 -27.73 17.65
N ALA A 146 14.05 -28.96 17.38
CA ALA A 146 14.46 -29.91 18.40
C ALA A 146 15.63 -29.33 19.23
N LEU A 147 15.31 -28.75 20.38
CA LEU A 147 16.25 -28.50 21.47
C LEU A 147 16.11 -29.65 22.48
N GLY A 148 17.14 -30.49 22.54
CA GLY A 148 17.24 -31.57 23.50
C GLY A 148 18.69 -31.96 23.76
N VAL A 149 19.47 -31.04 24.33
CA VAL A 149 20.81 -31.28 24.85
C VAL A 149 20.77 -32.34 25.97
N GLN A 150 21.40 -33.48 25.68
CA GLN A 150 22.31 -34.30 26.49
C GLN A 150 22.01 -34.57 27.98
N ARG A 151 22.00 -35.87 28.32
CA ARG A 151 22.54 -36.40 29.59
C ARG A 151 23.29 -37.71 29.33
N PRO A 152 24.54 -37.88 29.80
CA PRO A 152 25.16 -39.20 29.91
C PRO A 152 24.97 -39.73 31.33
N ARG A 153 24.49 -40.97 31.52
CA ARG A 153 24.79 -41.87 32.65
C ARG A 153 24.32 -43.30 32.32
N GLY A 154 25.20 -44.29 32.53
CA GLY A 154 24.91 -45.71 32.45
C GLY A 154 26.06 -46.47 31.81
#